data_AF-A0A958DP14-F1
#
_entry.id   AF-A0A958DP14-F1
#
_cell.length_a   1.000
_cell.length_b   1.000
_cell.length_c   1.000
_cell.angle_alpha   90.00
_cell.angle_beta   90.00
_cell.angle_gamma   90.00
#
_symmetry.space_group_name_H-M   'P 1'
#
loop_
_entity.id
_entity.type
_entity.pdbx_description
1 polymer ?
#
loop_
_entity_poly.entity_id
_entity_poly.type
_entity_poly.pdbx_seq_one_letter_code
_entity_poly.pdbx_strand_id
1 'polypeptide(L)'
;MIYPFIDQHCHQHSVRFLCQVFKVSTISYYAYRQRPESMRQRANEALFSQIRLTFREHKQRYGSPRITAALKKRGVCCSENRVARLMKD
;
A
#
# COMPACT_ATOMS: atom_id res chain seq x y z
N MET A 1 -6.95 4.30 -9.72
CA MET A 1 -7.79 3.11 -9.98
C MET A 1 -9.27 3.49 -9.84
N ILE A 2 -10.19 2.82 -10.55
CA ILE A 2 -11.62 3.19 -10.62
C ILE A 2 -12.34 3.00 -9.27
N TYR A 3 -12.12 1.90 -8.55
CA TYR A 3 -12.85 1.65 -7.30
C TYR A 3 -12.53 2.63 -6.15
N PRO A 4 -11.27 3.07 -5.90
CA PRO A 4 -11.00 4.16 -4.97
C PRO A 4 -11.76 5.45 -5.29
N PHE A 5 -11.90 5.79 -6.58
CA PHE A 5 -12.67 6.96 -7.00
C PHE A 5 -14.15 6.80 -6.65
N ILE A 6 -14.73 5.62 -6.89
CA ILE A 6 -16.12 5.31 -6.52
C ILE A 6 -16.29 5.42 -5.00
N ASP A 7 -15.34 4.92 -4.21
CA ASP A 7 -15.40 4.96 -2.75
C ASP A 7 -15.38 6.40 -2.20
N GLN A 8 -14.51 7.26 -2.76
CA GLN A 8 -14.42 8.66 -2.38
C GLN A 8 -15.71 9.46 -2.64
N HIS A 9 -16.49 9.07 -3.66
CA HIS A 9 -17.69 9.81 -4.08
C HIS A 9 -19.01 9.09 -3.73
N CYS A 10 -18.95 7.95 -3.05
CA CYS A 10 -20.15 7.15 -2.73
C CYS A 10 -21.12 7.82 -1.75
N HIS A 11 -20.66 8.89 -1.07
CA HIS A 11 -21.49 9.71 -0.18
C HIS A 11 -22.28 10.79 -0.94
N GLN A 12 -21.80 11.21 -2.13
CA GLN A 12 -22.41 12.27 -2.94
C GLN A 12 -23.28 11.68 -4.05
N HIS A 13 -22.94 10.48 -4.53
CA HIS A 13 -23.66 9.78 -5.60
C HIS A 13 -23.86 8.31 -5.23
N SER A 14 -24.96 7.72 -5.71
CA SER A 14 -25.19 6.30 -5.48
C SER A 14 -24.10 5.44 -6.14
N VAL A 15 -23.65 4.40 -5.43
CA VAL A 15 -22.64 3.45 -5.94
C VAL A 15 -23.08 2.84 -7.28
N ARG A 16 -24.37 2.56 -7.46
CA ARG A 16 -24.93 2.01 -8.70
C ARG A 16 -24.75 2.98 -9.87
N PHE A 17 -25.03 4.26 -9.66
CA PHE A 17 -24.80 5.31 -10.67
C PHE A 17 -23.32 5.41 -11.04
N LEU A 18 -22.43 5.48 -10.06
CA LEU A 18 -20.99 5.54 -10.31
C LEU A 18 -20.48 4.31 -11.05
N CYS A 19 -20.93 3.10 -10.66
CA CYS A 19 -20.57 1.86 -11.36
C CYS A 19 -21.03 1.87 -12.82
N GLN A 20 -22.21 2.41 -13.11
CA GLN A 20 -22.73 2.54 -14.47
C GLN A 20 -21.90 3.53 -15.30
N VAL A 21 -21.56 4.69 -14.74
CA VAL A 21 -20.70 5.71 -15.39
C VAL A 21 -19.34 5.12 -15.78
N PHE A 22 -18.73 4.35 -14.87
CA PHE A 22 -17.42 3.74 -15.12
C PHE A 22 -17.50 2.38 -15.83
N LYS A 23 -18.69 1.91 -16.23
CA LYS A 23 -18.92 0.60 -16.87
C LYS A 23 -18.31 -0.57 -16.08
N VAL A 24 -18.41 -0.54 -14.76
CA VAL A 24 -17.95 -1.61 -13.85
C VAL A 24 -19.13 -2.27 -13.14
N SER A 25 -18.96 -3.51 -12.69
CA SER A 25 -20.00 -4.21 -11.94
C SER A 25 -20.09 -3.69 -10.50
N THR A 26 -21.31 -3.48 -10.02
CA THR A 26 -21.55 -3.16 -8.61
C THR A 26 -21.09 -4.30 -7.69
N ILE A 27 -21.21 -5.55 -8.14
CA ILE A 27 -20.73 -6.72 -7.40
C ILE A 27 -19.20 -6.67 -7.27
N SER A 28 -18.49 -6.30 -8.34
CA SER A 28 -17.03 -6.21 -8.30
C SER A 28 -16.54 -5.04 -7.45
N TYR A 29 -17.30 -3.93 -7.37
CA TYR A 29 -17.03 -2.85 -6.41
C TYR A 29 -17.16 -3.35 -4.96
N TYR A 30 -18.27 -4.01 -4.61
CA TYR A 30 -18.43 -4.52 -3.24
C TYR A 30 -17.43 -5.63 -2.90
N ALA A 31 -17.07 -6.48 -3.87
CA ALA A 31 -15.99 -7.44 -3.71
C ALA A 31 -14.64 -6.76 -3.49
N TYR A 32 -14.35 -5.66 -4.20
CA TYR A 32 -13.17 -4.84 -3.94
C TYR A 32 -13.19 -4.26 -2.52
N ARG A 33 -14.33 -3.70 -2.08
CA ARG A 33 -14.47 -3.06 -0.77
C ARG A 33 -14.39 -4.06 0.39
N GLN A 34 -14.85 -5.29 0.18
CA GLN A 34 -14.80 -6.36 1.17
C GLN A 34 -13.52 -7.19 1.11
N ARG A 35 -12.69 -7.02 0.08
CA ARG A 35 -11.46 -7.82 -0.06
C ARG A 35 -10.54 -7.51 1.12
N PRO A 36 -10.22 -8.51 1.95
CA PRO A 36 -9.23 -8.31 2.98
C PRO A 36 -7.88 -8.02 2.32
N GLU A 37 -7.04 -7.26 3.01
CA GLU A 37 -5.68 -7.02 2.56
C GLU A 37 -4.99 -8.35 2.28
N SER A 38 -4.42 -8.46 1.08
CA SER A 38 -3.68 -9.67 0.70
C SER A 38 -2.51 -9.90 1.65
N MET A 39 -2.09 -11.15 1.83
CA MET A 39 -0.92 -11.47 2.65
C MET A 39 0.33 -10.67 2.22
N ARG A 40 0.46 -10.42 0.91
CA ARG A 40 1.54 -9.59 0.36
C ARG A 40 1.42 -8.13 0.77
N GLN A 41 0.20 -7.58 0.80
CA GLN A 41 -0.05 -6.21 1.21
C GLN A 41 0.24 -6.03 2.70
N ARG A 42 -0.27 -6.92 3.55
CA ARG A 42 0.05 -6.92 4.99
C ARG A 42 1.56 -7.02 5.25
N ALA A 43 2.24 -7.94 4.57
CA ALA A 43 3.69 -8.08 4.68
C ALA A 43 4.45 -6.84 4.17
N ASN A 44 3.91 -6.13 3.18
CA ASN A 44 4.48 -4.89 2.69
C ASN A 44 4.25 -3.74 3.68
N GLU A 45 3.08 -3.61 4.28
CA GLU A 45 2.76 -2.58 5.27
C GLU A 45 3.58 -2.75 6.55
N ALA A 46 3.74 -3.99 7.02
CA ALA A 46 4.63 -4.32 8.13
C ALA A 46 6.08 -3.91 7.83
N LEU A 47 6.60 -4.29 6.65
CA LEU A 47 7.95 -3.91 6.23
C LEU A 47 8.08 -2.39 6.06
N PHE A 48 7.08 -1.73 5.48
CA PHE A 48 7.08 -0.29 5.24
C PHE A 48 7.07 0.50 6.54
N SER A 49 6.38 0.01 7.57
CA SER A 49 6.40 0.59 8.91
C SER A 49 7.81 0.57 9.49
N GLN A 50 8.53 -0.55 9.36
CA GLN A 50 9.92 -0.65 9.81
C GLN A 50 10.87 0.23 8.98
N ILE A 51 10.70 0.29 7.65
CA ILE A 51 11.44 1.21 6.78
C ILE A 51 11.27 2.65 7.25
N ARG A 52 10.04 3.09 7.53
CA ARG A 52 9.75 4.46 7.99
C ARG A 52 10.39 4.78 9.34
N LEU A 53 10.37 3.83 10.28
CA LEU A 53 11.05 3.98 11.57
C LEU A 53 12.56 4.15 11.37
N THR A 54 13.21 3.25 10.64
CA THR A 54 14.66 3.32 10.37
C THR A 54 15.04 4.58 9.59
N PHE A 55 14.23 4.99 8.62
CA PHE A 55 14.46 6.22 7.87
C PHE A 55 14.45 7.45 8.80
N ARG A 56 13.49 7.52 9.73
CA ARG A 56 13.39 8.62 10.70
C ARG A 56 14.52 8.59 11.73
N GLU A 57 14.87 7.42 12.27
CA GLU A 57 15.99 7.24 13.20
C GLU A 57 17.30 7.79 12.62
N HIS A 58 17.53 7.56 11.32
CA HIS A 58 18.72 8.04 10.61
C HIS A 58 18.55 9.42 9.98
N LYS A 59 17.61 10.24 10.48
CA LYS A 59 17.36 11.62 10.03
C LYS A 59 17.19 11.73 8.52
N GLN A 60 16.51 10.74 7.92
CA GLN A 60 16.18 10.69 6.50
C GLN A 60 17.39 10.63 5.55
N ARG A 61 18.59 10.36 6.07
CA ARG A 61 19.83 10.32 5.26
C ARG A 61 20.05 8.98 4.55
N TYR A 62 19.39 7.92 5.01
CA TYR A 62 19.59 6.58 4.50
C TYR A 62 18.70 6.32 3.30
N GLY A 63 19.30 5.98 2.16
CA GLY A 63 18.60 5.40 1.01
C GLY A 63 18.37 3.89 1.16
N SER A 64 17.76 3.28 0.15
CA SER A 64 17.41 1.85 0.14
C SER A 64 18.55 0.90 0.51
N PRO A 65 19.83 1.08 0.09
CA PRO A 65 20.88 0.14 0.48
C PRO A 65 21.15 0.17 1.98
N ARG A 66 21.22 1.37 2.58
CA ARG A 66 21.55 1.55 4.01
C ARG A 66 20.39 1.13 4.91
N ILE A 67 19.15 1.40 4.50
CA ILE A 67 17.97 0.91 5.21
C ILE A 67 17.92 -0.61 5.16
N THR A 68 18.15 -1.23 4.00
CA THR A 68 18.16 -2.69 3.87
C THR A 68 19.20 -3.33 4.78
N ALA A 69 20.40 -2.75 4.87
CA ALA A 69 21.44 -3.22 5.79
C ALA A 69 21.02 -3.08 7.26
N ALA A 70 20.41 -1.96 7.65
CA ALA A 70 19.92 -1.73 9.01
C ALA A 70 18.78 -2.70 9.39
N LEU A 71 17.85 -2.96 8.47
CA LEU A 71 16.76 -3.93 8.67
C LEU A 71 17.29 -5.35 8.83
N LYS A 72 18.25 -5.76 7.99
CA LYS A 72 18.92 -7.07 8.12
C LYS A 72 19.61 -7.23 9.48
N LYS A 73 20.28 -6.19 9.98
CA LYS A 73 20.88 -6.18 11.33
C LYS A 73 19.85 -6.35 12.45
N ARG A 74 18.59 -5.96 12.22
CA ARG A 74 17.45 -6.15 13.13
C ARG A 74 16.73 -7.50 12.93
N GLY A 75 17.30 -8.39 12.11
CA GLY A 75 16.72 -9.72 11.84
C GLY A 75 15.62 -9.74 10.76
N VAL A 76 15.42 -8.63 10.04
CA VAL A 76 14.37 -8.52 9.03
C VAL A 76 14.92 -8.92 7.67
N CYS A 77 14.43 -10.03 7.13
CA CYS A 77 14.85 -10.50 5.80
C CYS A 77 14.08 -9.75 4.70
N CYS A 78 14.77 -8.84 4.00
CA CYS A 78 14.22 -8.12 2.85
C CYS A 78 15.27 -7.87 1.77
N SER A 79 14.83 -7.82 0.50
CA SER A 79 15.65 -7.43 -0.63
C SER A 79 15.66 -5.91 -0.80
N GLU A 80 16.78 -5.38 -1.29
CA GLU A 80 16.93 -3.94 -1.53
C GLU A 80 15.89 -3.42 -2.52
N ASN A 81 15.63 -4.15 -3.61
CA ASN A 81 14.61 -3.77 -4.60
C ASN A 81 13.21 -3.64 -3.98
N ARG A 82 12.87 -4.52 -3.02
CA ARG A 82 11.59 -4.44 -2.31
C ARG A 82 11.53 -3.19 -1.43
N VAL A 83 12.63 -2.86 -0.74
CA VAL A 83 12.75 -1.65 0.09
C VAL A 83 12.66 -0.39 -0.79
N ALA A 84 13.43 -0.33 -1.88
CA ALA A 84 13.47 0.80 -2.81
C ALA A 84 12.07 1.09 -3.40
N ARG A 85 11.35 0.05 -3.81
CA ARG A 85 9.97 0.19 -4.29
C ARG A 85 9.05 0.75 -3.21
N LEU A 86 9.08 0.18 -2.00
CA LEU A 86 8.23 0.65 -0.89
C LEU A 86 8.59 2.05 -0.42
N MET A 87 9.83 2.52 -0.59
CA MET A 87 10.20 3.91 -0.27
C MET A 87 9.70 4.92 -1.31
N LYS A 88 9.31 4.47 -2.51
CA LYS A 88 8.80 5.30 -3.60
C LYS A 88 7.27 5.44 -3.55
N ASP A 89 6.60 4.43 -3.01
CA ASP A 89 5.15 4.36 -2.82
C ASP A 89 4.69 5.33 -1.71
#